data_AF-A0A444R4E7-F1
#
_entry.id   AF-A0A444R4E7-F1
#
_cell.length_a   1.000
_cell.length_b   1.000
_cell.length_c   1.000
_cell.angle_alpha   90.00
_cell.angle_beta   90.00
_cell.angle_gamma   90.00
#
_symmetry.space_group_name_H-M   'P 1'
#
loop_
_entity.id
_entity.type
_entity.pdbx_description
1 polymer ?
#
loop_
_entity_poly.entity_id
_entity_poly.type
_entity_poly.pdbx_seq_one_letter_code
_entity_poly.pdbx_strand_id
1 'polypeptide(L)' 'LENIPEQESRPKRENQSLLNGPQVDTSKAGVVASQGQVDDLLDSLGF' A
#
# COMPACT_ATOMS: atom_id res chain seq x y z
N LEU A 1 -0.89 -40.23 7.17
CA LEU A 1 -1.77 -39.35 6.38
C LEU A 1 -1.57 -37.95 6.90
N GLU A 2 -0.89 -37.10 6.14
CA GLU A 2 -0.70 -35.70 6.49
C GLU A 2 -2.00 -34.93 6.24
N ASN A 3 -2.45 -34.17 7.23
CA ASN A 3 -3.63 -33.30 7.15
C ASN A 3 -3.17 -31.93 6.63
N ILE A 4 -3.04 -31.81 5.30
CA ILE A 4 -2.88 -30.49 4.68
C ILE A 4 -4.27 -30.10 4.15
N PRO A 5 -4.94 -29.11 4.76
CA PRO A 5 -6.20 -28.63 4.22
C PRO A 5 -5.94 -27.99 2.84
N GLU A 6 -6.72 -28.40 1.84
CA GLU A 6 -6.74 -27.79 0.52
C GLU A 6 -7.05 -26.30 0.68
N GLN A 7 -6.02 -25.45 0.58
CA GLN A 7 -6.22 -24.02 0.54
C GLN A 7 -6.80 -23.68 -0.83
N GLU A 8 -8.12 -23.54 -0.88
CA GLU A 8 -8.82 -22.89 -1.98
C GLU A 8 -8.04 -21.63 -2.37
N SER A 9 -7.55 -21.60 -3.60
CA SER A 9 -6.82 -20.48 -4.17
C SER A 9 -7.79 -19.30 -4.33
N ARG A 10 -8.00 -18.56 -3.24
CA ARG A 10 -8.75 -17.31 -3.27
C ARG A 10 -8.07 -16.39 -4.29
N PRO A 11 -8.82 -15.75 -5.20
CA PRO A 11 -8.23 -14.79 -6.13
C PRO A 11 -7.56 -13.69 -5.31
N LYS A 12 -6.22 -13.67 -5.34
CA LYS A 12 -5.42 -12.62 -4.73
C LYS A 12 -5.75 -11.33 -5.49
N ARG A 13 -6.64 -10.51 -4.93
CA ARG A 13 -6.81 -9.12 -5.40
C ARG A 13 -5.41 -8.51 -5.51
N GLU A 14 -5.10 -7.81 -6.59
CA GLU A 14 -3.73 -7.35 -6.88
C GLU A 14 -3.12 -6.54 -5.73
N ASN A 15 -3.93 -5.77 -5.01
CA ASN A 15 -3.55 -5.04 -3.78
C ASN A 15 -3.15 -5.93 -2.59
N GLN A 16 -3.57 -7.19 -2.58
CA GLN A 16 -3.18 -8.18 -1.56
C GLN A 16 -1.86 -8.88 -1.90
N SER A 17 -1.35 -8.74 -3.13
CA SER A 17 -0.06 -9.33 -3.54
C SER A 17 1.13 -8.66 -2.84
N LEU A 18 0.98 -7.37 -2.49
CA LEU A 18 2.01 -6.56 -1.83
C LEU A 18 2.12 -6.82 -0.32
N LEU A 19 1.21 -7.60 0.27
CA LEU A 19 1.07 -7.79 1.74
C LEU A 19 2.20 -8.58 2.42
N ASN A 20 3.28 -8.94 1.71
CA ASN A 20 4.38 -9.74 2.26
C ASN A 20 5.58 -8.91 2.75
N GLY A 21 5.43 -7.58 2.82
CA GLY A 21 6.43 -6.64 3.33
C GLY A 21 5.80 -5.44 4.06
N PRO A 22 6.60 -4.52 4.62
CA PRO A 22 6.10 -3.33 5.31
C PRO A 22 5.25 -2.47 4.38
N GLN A 23 4.05 -2.09 4.82
CA GLN A 23 3.16 -1.21 4.08
C GLN A 23 3.30 0.22 4.60
N VAL A 24 3.28 1.19 3.68
CA VAL A 24 3.19 2.61 4.04
C VAL A 24 1.74 2.93 4.39
N ASP A 25 1.52 3.46 5.58
CA ASP A 25 0.21 3.98 5.99
C ASP A 25 0.03 5.39 5.41
N THR A 26 -0.87 5.51 4.43
CA THR A 26 -1.13 6.76 3.71
C THR A 26 -1.79 7.84 4.59
N SER A 27 -2.24 7.52 5.81
CA SER A 27 -2.84 8.47 6.74
C SER A 27 -1.82 9.15 7.67
N LYS A 28 -0.56 8.71 7.67
CA LYS A 28 0.47 9.22 8.59
C LYS A 28 0.99 10.58 8.15
N ALA A 29 1.29 11.42 9.13
CA ALA A 29 1.94 12.70 8.90
C ALA A 29 3.27 12.51 8.15
N GLY A 30 3.52 13.38 7.17
CA GLY A 30 4.71 13.31 6.31
C GLY A 30 4.60 12.32 5.14
N VAL A 31 3.50 11.55 5.03
CA VAL A 31 3.21 10.77 3.83
C VAL A 31 2.42 11.63 2.84
N VAL A 32 2.93 11.71 1.62
CA VAL A 32 2.25 12.35 0.49
C VAL A 32 1.53 11.26 -0.30
N ALA A 33 0.20 11.28 -0.27
CA ALA A 33 -0.66 10.24 -0.81
C ALA A 33 -1.53 10.71 -1.98
N SER A 34 -1.48 11.98 -2.36
CA SER A 34 -2.25 12.53 -3.48
C SER A 34 -1.48 13.58 -4.27
N GLN A 35 -1.90 13.82 -5.52
CA GLN A 35 -1.27 14.82 -6.38
C GLN A 35 -1.40 16.24 -5.82
N GLY A 36 -2.55 16.61 -5.24
CA GLY A 36 -2.68 17.92 -4.60
C GLY A 36 -1.70 18.12 -3.44
N GLN A 37 -1.41 17.07 -2.67
CA GLN A 37 -0.39 17.14 -1.62
C GLN A 37 1.04 17.23 -2.18
N VAL A 38 1.30 16.68 -3.38
CA VAL A 38 2.56 16.89 -4.09
C VAL A 38 2.68 18.34 -4.52
N ASP A 39 1.62 18.91 -5.07
CA ASP A 39 1.60 20.28 -5.56
C ASP A 39 1.81 21.28 -4.40
N ASP A 40 1.08 21.12 -3.29
CA ASP A 40 1.26 21.92 -2.07
C ASP A 40 2.70 21.86 -1.52
N LEU A 41 3.34 20.68 -1.62
CA LEU A 41 4.73 20.50 -1.21
C LEU A 41 5.70 21.25 -2.12
N LEU A 42 5.50 21.17 -3.44
CA LEU A 42 6.34 21.84 -4.42
C LEU A 42 6.23 23.37 -4.28
N ASP A 43 5.01 23.89 -4.08
CA ASP A 43 4.76 25.31 -3.80
C ASP A 43 5.53 25.77 -2.55
N SER A 44 5.52 24.97 -1.48
CA SER A 44 6.24 25.30 -0.23
C SER A 44 7.76 25.34 -0.39
N LEU A 45 8.28 24.64 -1.40
CA LEU A 45 9.70 24.58 -1.74
C LEU A 45 10.09 25.60 -2.83
N GLY A 46 9.12 26.28 -3.44
CA GLY A 46 9.32 27.28 -4.48
C GLY A 46 9.59 26.72 -5.87
N PHE A 47 9.04 25.54 -6.19
CA PHE A 47 9.09 24.92 -7.53
C PHE A 47 7.81 25.15 -8.33
#